data_AF-A0A1Q4UQU9-F1
#
_entry.id   AF-A0A1Q4UQU9-F1
#
_cell.length_a   1.000
_cell.length_b   1.000
_cell.length_c   1.000
_cell.angle_alpha   90.00
_cell.angle_beta   90.00
_cell.angle_gamma   90.00
#
_symmetry.space_group_name_H-M   'P 1'
#
loop_
_entity.id
_entity.type
_entity.pdbx_description
1 polymer ?
#
loop_
_entity_poly.entity_id
_entity_poly.type
_entity_poly.pdbx_seq_one_letter_code
_entity_poly.pdbx_strand_id
1 'polypeptide(L)'
;MTRFYEILVAAGFLVFNAGYLYLALALPKSPLPDDVGPAQLPVAIALFGLVLTVLYLVQACRRTDAKKGSISPVLLAFIGLVVLASILSPLIGMALTLALFAAIGVVLLDGFTAWRTALITGVCVFVIGFFGFSWLLDLPLP
;
A
#
# COMPACT_ATOMS: atom_id res chain seq x y z
N MET A 1 -27.05 5.45 -14.53
CA MET A 1 -26.11 4.43 -15.05
C MET A 1 -24.88 4.19 -14.18
N THR A 2 -24.57 5.06 -13.21
CA THR A 2 -23.37 4.97 -12.35
C THR A 2 -23.37 3.81 -11.35
N ARG A 3 -24.53 3.43 -10.81
CA ARG A 3 -24.66 2.45 -9.73
C ARG A 3 -24.37 1.00 -10.14
N PHE A 4 -24.82 0.62 -11.34
CA PHE A 4 -24.52 -0.72 -11.90
C PHE A 4 -23.02 -0.88 -12.13
N TYR A 5 -22.36 0.18 -12.61
CA TYR A 5 -20.92 0.20 -12.81
C TYR A 5 -20.13 0.09 -11.49
N GLU A 6 -20.55 0.80 -10.43
CA GLU A 6 -19.89 0.70 -9.11
C GLU A 6 -19.96 -0.70 -8.52
N ILE A 7 -21.14 -1.34 -8.59
CA ILE A 7 -21.32 -2.71 -8.12
C ILE A 7 -20.50 -3.68 -8.97
N LEU A 8 -20.45 -3.47 -10.28
CA LEU A 8 -19.69 -4.33 -11.20
C LEU A 8 -18.18 -4.18 -10.99
N VAL A 9 -17.68 -2.96 -10.77
CA VAL A 9 -16.28 -2.69 -10.42
C VAL A 9 -15.94 -3.29 -9.06
N ALA A 10 -16.78 -3.09 -8.04
CA ALA A 10 -16.57 -3.68 -6.72
C ALA A 10 -16.59 -5.20 -6.76
N ALA A 11 -17.50 -5.81 -7.53
CA ALA A 11 -17.53 -7.25 -7.76
C ALA A 11 -16.26 -7.73 -8.49
N GLY A 12 -15.77 -6.96 -9.48
CA GLY A 12 -14.50 -7.23 -10.14
C GLY A 12 -13.31 -7.21 -9.18
N PHE A 13 -13.22 -6.19 -8.32
CA PHE A 13 -12.20 -6.11 -7.27
C PHE A 13 -12.34 -7.23 -6.23
N LEU A 14 -13.56 -7.69 -5.93
CA LEU A 14 -13.79 -8.80 -5.02
C LEU A 14 -13.23 -10.10 -5.59
N VAL A 15 -13.55 -10.38 -6.86
CA VAL A 15 -13.04 -11.56 -7.59
C VAL A 15 -11.52 -11.48 -7.70
N PHE A 16 -10.98 -10.31 -8.01
CA PHE A 16 -9.53 -10.10 -8.07
C PHE A 16 -8.84 -10.40 -6.74
N ASN A 17 -9.31 -9.81 -5.63
CA ASN A 17 -8.71 -10.05 -4.31
C ASN A 17 -8.87 -11.50 -3.85
N ALA A 18 -10.00 -12.14 -4.14
CA ALA A 18 -10.22 -13.56 -3.85
C ALA A 18 -9.29 -14.47 -4.66
N GLY A 19 -9.13 -14.20 -5.96
CA GLY A 19 -8.19 -14.93 -6.82
C GLY A 19 -6.73 -14.70 -6.41
N TYR A 20 -6.38 -13.47 -6.08
CA TYR A 20 -5.05 -13.13 -5.56
C TYR A 20 -4.76 -13.83 -4.23
N LEU A 21 -5.73 -13.88 -3.31
CA LEU A 21 -5.62 -14.64 -2.06
C LEU A 21 -5.43 -16.14 -2.33
N TYR A 22 -6.20 -16.71 -3.26
CA TYR A 22 -6.07 -18.12 -3.64
C TYR A 22 -4.66 -18.43 -4.15
N LEU A 23 -4.11 -17.59 -5.03
CA LEU A 23 -2.74 -17.74 -5.53
C LEU A 23 -1.70 -17.55 -4.42
N ALA A 24 -1.90 -16.58 -3.53
CA ALA A 24 -1.02 -16.33 -2.39
C ALA A 24 -0.96 -17.53 -1.43
N LEU A 25 -2.09 -18.19 -1.17
CA LEU A 25 -2.17 -19.39 -0.33
C LEU A 25 -1.56 -20.63 -1.01
N ALA A 26 -1.43 -20.63 -2.33
CA ALA A 26 -0.78 -21.69 -3.09
C ALA A 26 0.76 -21.57 -3.10
N LEU A 27 1.33 -20.47 -2.58
CA LEU A 27 2.77 -20.31 -2.47
C LEU A 27 3.37 -21.35 -1.51
N PRO A 28 4.59 -21.84 -1.80
CA PRO A 28 5.26 -22.80 -0.93
C PRO A 28 5.48 -22.21 0.46
N LYS A 29 5.27 -23.04 1.47
CA LYS A 29 5.56 -22.68 2.86
C LYS A 29 7.07 -22.59 3.06
N SER A 30 7.52 -21.75 3.98
CA SER A 30 8.94 -21.73 4.33
C SER A 30 9.35 -23.09 4.88
N PRO A 31 10.50 -23.65 4.45
CA PRO A 31 11.09 -24.84 5.07
C PRO A 31 11.67 -24.55 6.46
N LEU A 32 11.80 -23.28 6.85
CA LEU A 32 12.32 -22.88 8.16
C LEU A 32 11.17 -22.75 9.19
N PRO A 33 11.29 -23.36 10.40
CA PRO A 33 10.22 -23.38 11.40
C PRO A 33 9.76 -22.00 11.90
N ASP A 34 10.66 -21.03 11.94
CA ASP A 34 10.41 -19.67 12.47
C ASP A 34 10.26 -18.61 11.38
N ASP A 35 10.20 -19.03 10.12
CA ASP A 35 10.02 -18.13 8.98
C ASP A 35 8.56 -18.11 8.53
N VAL A 36 8.02 -16.90 8.47
CA VAL A 36 6.67 -16.58 8.05
C VAL A 36 6.38 -16.89 6.58
N GLY A 37 7.44 -17.14 5.79
CA GLY A 37 7.36 -17.61 4.41
C GLY A 37 6.85 -16.55 3.43
N PRO A 38 7.03 -16.79 2.12
CA PRO A 38 6.78 -15.79 1.08
C PRO A 38 5.29 -15.45 0.93
N ALA A 39 4.40 -16.26 1.47
CA ALA A 39 2.95 -16.08 1.38
C ALA A 39 2.41 -14.99 2.32
N GLN A 40 3.12 -14.65 3.41
CA GLN A 40 2.54 -13.83 4.48
C GLN A 40 2.11 -12.44 3.99
N LEU A 41 2.98 -11.75 3.25
CA LEU A 41 2.71 -10.40 2.77
C LEU A 41 1.63 -10.37 1.69
N PRO A 42 1.67 -11.22 0.64
CA PRO A 42 0.56 -11.37 -0.31
C PRO A 42 -0.78 -11.67 0.36
N VAL A 43 -0.81 -12.58 1.34
CA VAL A 43 -2.05 -12.94 2.07
C VAL A 43 -2.59 -11.74 2.84
N ALA A 44 -1.73 -10.99 3.56
CA ALA A 44 -2.15 -9.81 4.30
C ALA A 44 -2.74 -8.72 3.37
N ILE A 45 -2.10 -8.46 2.23
CA ILE A 45 -2.58 -7.51 1.21
C ILE A 45 -3.94 -7.96 0.67
N ALA A 46 -4.07 -9.24 0.32
CA ALA A 46 -5.30 -9.78 -0.24
C ALA A 46 -6.47 -9.68 0.76
N LEU A 47 -6.24 -10.04 2.02
CA LEU A 47 -7.23 -9.94 3.09
C LEU A 47 -7.67 -8.50 3.33
N PHE A 48 -6.71 -7.56 3.40
CA PHE A 48 -7.02 -6.14 3.57
C PHE A 48 -7.86 -5.61 2.41
N GLY A 49 -7.47 -5.92 1.17
CA GLY A 49 -8.23 -5.56 -0.03
C GLY A 49 -9.65 -6.15 -0.05
N LEU A 50 -9.81 -7.39 0.42
CA LEU A 50 -11.11 -8.05 0.55
C LEU A 50 -12.02 -7.33 1.54
N VAL A 51 -11.49 -6.99 2.73
CA VAL A 51 -12.22 -6.22 3.74
C VAL A 51 -12.67 -4.87 3.19
N LEU A 52 -11.78 -4.11 2.56
CA LEU A 52 -12.12 -2.82 1.96
C LEU A 52 -13.19 -2.95 0.86
N THR A 53 -13.09 -3.98 0.02
CA THR A 53 -14.06 -4.21 -1.06
C THR A 53 -15.44 -4.55 -0.51
N VAL A 54 -15.52 -5.36 0.55
CA VAL A 54 -16.78 -5.67 1.23
C VAL A 54 -17.38 -4.42 1.87
N LEU A 55 -16.57 -3.62 2.57
CA LEU A 55 -17.04 -2.36 3.15
C LEU A 55 -17.58 -1.41 2.08
N TYR A 56 -16.89 -1.30 0.94
CA TYR A 56 -17.35 -0.49 -0.20
C TYR A 56 -18.66 -1.02 -0.78
N LEU A 57 -18.79 -2.34 -0.95
CA LEU A 57 -20.03 -2.96 -1.44
C LEU A 57 -21.21 -2.67 -0.48
N VAL A 58 -20.97 -2.78 0.82
CA VAL A 58 -21.96 -2.45 1.86
C VAL A 58 -22.37 -0.98 1.78
N GLN A 59 -21.41 -0.06 1.61
CA GLN A 59 -21.71 1.37 1.43
C GLN A 59 -22.53 1.65 0.16
N ALA A 60 -22.15 1.04 -0.97
CA ALA A 60 -22.86 1.17 -2.24
C ALA A 60 -24.30 0.62 -2.18
N CYS A 61 -24.51 -0.47 -1.43
CA CYS A 61 -25.84 -1.02 -1.15
C CYS A 61 -26.66 -0.14 -0.21
N ARG A 62 -26.03 0.45 0.81
CA ARG A 62 -26.68 1.28 1.85
C ARG A 62 -27.11 2.68 1.42
N ARG A 63 -26.94 3.06 0.14
CA ARG A 63 -27.28 4.40 -0.40
C ARG A 63 -26.59 5.53 0.38
N THR A 64 -25.40 5.29 0.92
CA THR A 64 -24.57 6.40 1.35
C THR A 64 -24.12 7.08 0.07
N ASP A 65 -24.79 8.16 -0.32
CA ASP A 65 -24.38 9.05 -1.41
C ASP A 65 -23.07 9.73 -0.99
N ALA A 66 -21.99 8.96 -0.98
CA ALA A 66 -20.66 9.52 -1.00
C ALA A 66 -20.61 10.33 -2.30
N LYS A 67 -20.66 11.67 -2.17
CA LYS A 67 -20.52 12.58 -3.31
C LYS A 67 -19.36 12.05 -4.14
N LYS A 68 -19.61 11.71 -5.41
CA LYS A 68 -18.55 11.46 -6.39
C LYS A 68 -17.76 12.75 -6.55
N GLY A 69 -16.80 12.97 -5.64
CA GLY A 69 -15.79 13.99 -5.81
C GLY A 69 -14.97 13.62 -7.03
N SER A 70 -14.60 14.63 -7.82
CA SER A 70 -13.51 14.48 -8.76
C SER A 70 -12.30 13.87 -8.04
N ILE A 71 -11.57 12.97 -8.69
CA ILE A 71 -10.33 12.42 -8.13
C ILE A 71 -9.44 13.62 -7.81
N SER A 72 -9.10 13.78 -6.53
CA SER A 72 -8.25 14.89 -6.10
C SER A 72 -6.92 14.81 -6.84
N PRO A 73 -6.40 15.91 -7.41
CA PRO A 73 -5.08 15.93 -8.02
C PRO A 73 -3.99 15.49 -7.02
N VAL A 74 -4.21 15.72 -5.72
CA VAL A 74 -3.32 15.25 -4.64
C VAL A 74 -3.29 13.72 -4.56
N LEU A 75 -4.44 13.05 -4.72
CA LEU A 75 -4.52 11.59 -4.73
C LEU A 75 -3.80 11.01 -5.96
N LEU A 76 -4.01 11.62 -7.13
CA LEU A 76 -3.29 11.25 -8.37
C LEU A 76 -1.78 11.41 -8.20
N ALA A 77 -1.33 12.52 -7.63
CA ALA A 77 0.08 12.76 -7.34
C ALA A 77 0.63 11.74 -6.34
N PHE A 78 -0.14 11.37 -5.31
CA PHE A 78 0.27 10.37 -4.33
C PHE A 78 0.38 8.97 -4.94
N ILE A 79 -0.56 8.58 -5.81
CA ILE A 79 -0.48 7.33 -6.57
C ILE A 79 0.78 7.34 -7.45
N GLY A 80 1.03 8.43 -8.18
CA GLY A 80 2.24 8.58 -9.00
C GLY A 80 3.52 8.50 -8.16
N LEU A 81 3.50 9.08 -6.96
CA LEU A 81 4.60 9.01 -6.00
C LEU A 81 4.88 7.56 -5.56
N VAL A 82 3.85 6.77 -5.26
CA VAL A 82 4.01 5.34 -4.90
C VAL A 82 4.55 4.51 -6.07
N VAL A 83 4.09 4.75 -7.29
CA VAL A 83 4.61 4.07 -8.50
C VAL A 83 6.09 4.42 -8.70
N LEU A 84 6.44 5.70 -8.59
CA LEU A 84 7.82 6.15 -8.71
C LEU A 84 8.71 5.56 -7.60
N ALA A 85 8.21 5.45 -6.36
CA ALA A 85 8.91 4.79 -5.26
C ALA A 85 9.24 3.33 -5.62
N SER A 86 8.26 2.61 -6.16
CA SER A 86 8.42 1.20 -6.55
C SER A 86 9.47 1.01 -7.64
N ILE A 87 9.56 1.95 -8.58
CA ILE A 87 10.57 1.94 -9.65
C ILE A 87 11.96 2.28 -9.12
N LEU A 88 12.07 3.24 -8.19
CA LEU A 88 13.35 3.69 -7.65
C LEU A 88 13.90 2.79 -6.52
N SER A 89 13.04 2.05 -5.84
CA SER A 89 13.42 1.18 -4.71
C SER A 89 14.60 0.25 -5.01
N PRO A 90 14.68 -0.42 -6.18
CA PRO A 90 15.81 -1.29 -6.51
C PRO A 90 17.12 -0.52 -6.78
N LEU A 91 17.06 0.78 -7.11
CA LEU A 91 18.25 1.56 -7.46
C LEU A 91 18.94 2.19 -6.25
N ILE A 92 18.15 2.75 -5.32
CA ILE A 92 18.68 3.55 -4.20
C ILE A 92 18.48 2.89 -2.83
N GLY A 93 17.96 1.66 -2.81
CA GLY A 93 17.66 0.93 -1.61
C GLY A 93 16.27 1.24 -1.05
N MET A 94 15.68 0.22 -0.41
CA MET A 94 14.30 0.25 0.07
C MET A 94 14.11 1.24 1.23
N ALA A 95 15.04 1.26 2.20
CA ALA A 95 14.98 2.16 3.35
C ALA A 95 15.04 3.65 2.93
N LEU A 96 15.94 3.98 2.00
CA LEU A 96 16.09 5.35 1.50
C LEU A 96 14.86 5.78 0.69
N THR A 97 14.36 4.89 -0.16
CA THR A 97 13.13 5.11 -0.92
C THR A 97 11.94 5.34 0.02
N LEU A 98 11.72 4.48 1.00
CA LEU A 98 10.65 4.65 1.99
C LEU A 98 10.74 6.00 2.71
N ALA A 99 11.93 6.37 3.16
CA ALA A 99 12.18 7.61 3.87
C ALA A 99 11.88 8.85 3.03
N LEU A 100 12.44 8.93 1.82
CA LEU A 100 12.26 10.06 0.91
C LEU A 100 10.80 10.21 0.48
N PHE A 101 10.18 9.10 0.09
CA PHE A 101 8.80 9.12 -0.41
C PHE A 101 7.78 9.38 0.70
N ALA A 102 8.06 8.96 1.94
CA ALA A 102 7.27 9.35 3.10
C ALA A 102 7.37 10.86 3.38
N ALA A 103 8.58 11.42 3.34
CA ALA A 103 8.79 12.87 3.53
C ALA A 103 8.09 13.69 2.43
N ILE A 104 8.25 13.29 1.16
CA ILE A 104 7.56 13.94 0.03
C ILE A 104 6.04 13.80 0.17
N GLY A 105 5.55 12.64 0.64
CA GLY A 105 4.14 12.40 0.91
C GLY A 105 3.56 13.38 1.94
N VAL A 106 4.29 13.65 3.02
CA VAL A 106 3.88 14.65 4.02
C VAL A 106 3.79 16.05 3.40
N VAL A 107 4.79 16.46 2.62
CA VAL A 107 4.76 17.76 1.92
C VAL A 107 3.62 17.83 0.89
N LEU A 108 3.33 16.72 0.23
CA LEU A 108 2.26 16.64 -0.77
C LEU A 108 0.86 16.77 -0.15
N LEU A 109 0.66 16.21 1.05
CA LEU A 109 -0.62 16.21 1.76
C LEU A 109 -0.85 17.49 2.57
N ASP A 110 0.17 17.92 3.31
CA ASP A 110 0.06 19.04 4.27
C ASP A 110 0.68 20.35 3.74
N GLY A 111 1.34 20.31 2.59
CA GLY A 111 2.02 21.45 1.98
C GLY A 111 3.43 21.70 2.53
N PHE A 112 4.11 22.70 1.95
CA PHE A 112 5.50 23.07 2.31
C PHE A 112 5.66 23.63 3.73
N THR A 113 4.57 24.08 4.35
CA THR A 113 4.56 24.55 5.75
C THR A 113 4.91 23.42 6.73
N ALA A 114 4.66 22.17 6.36
CA ALA A 114 4.94 20.97 7.15
C ALA A 114 6.35 20.38 6.93
N TRP A 115 7.31 21.14 6.35
CA TRP A 115 8.64 20.61 6.00
C TRP A 115 9.40 20.00 7.19
N ARG A 116 9.20 20.52 8.41
CA ARG A 116 9.81 19.95 9.63
C ARG A 116 9.23 18.57 9.94
N THR A 117 7.92 18.43 9.85
CA THR A 117 7.22 17.15 10.02
C THR A 117 7.67 16.17 8.93
N ALA A 118 7.77 16.62 7.68
CA ALA A 118 8.26 15.80 6.58
C ALA A 118 9.69 15.27 6.82
N LEU A 119 10.60 16.14 7.29
CA LEU A 119 11.97 15.75 7.63
C LEU A 119 11.99 14.71 8.75
N ILE A 120 11.25 14.96 9.84
CA ILE A 120 11.18 14.04 10.99
C ILE A 120 10.60 12.69 10.55
N THR A 121 9.50 12.70 9.80
CA THR A 121 8.88 11.49 9.25
C THR A 121 9.87 10.72 8.39
N GLY A 122 10.59 11.39 7.48
CA GLY A 122 11.60 10.75 6.64
C GLY A 122 12.72 10.10 7.46
N VAL A 123 13.25 10.80 8.45
CA VAL A 123 14.30 10.26 9.34
C VAL A 123 13.78 9.07 10.15
N CYS A 124 12.58 9.17 10.74
CA CYS A 124 12.00 8.07 11.51
C CYS A 124 11.75 6.84 10.62
N VAL A 125 11.18 7.04 9.43
CA VAL A 125 10.94 5.96 8.46
C VAL A 125 12.26 5.36 7.97
N PHE A 126 13.30 6.17 7.78
CA PHE A 126 14.64 5.67 7.43
C PHE A 126 15.19 4.77 8.53
N VAL A 127 15.16 5.23 9.79
CA VAL A 127 15.67 4.45 10.93
C VAL A 127 14.90 3.14 11.07
N ILE A 128 13.56 3.20 11.03
CA ILE A 128 12.71 2.00 11.11
C ILE A 128 12.97 1.07 9.91
N GLY A 129 13.08 1.61 8.70
CA GLY A 129 13.39 0.81 7.52
C GLY A 129 14.78 0.19 7.61
N PHE A 130 15.81 0.98 7.87
CA PHE A 130 17.18 0.51 7.91
C PHE A 130 17.38 -0.55 8.99
N PHE A 131 16.99 -0.27 10.24
CA PHE A 131 17.11 -1.24 11.33
C PHE A 131 16.09 -2.37 11.21
N GLY A 132 14.85 -2.08 10.81
CA GLY A 132 13.84 -3.13 10.62
C GLY A 132 14.26 -4.13 9.55
N PHE A 133 14.69 -3.67 8.38
CA PHE A 133 15.09 -4.55 7.28
C PHE A 133 16.47 -5.20 7.52
N SER A 134 17.45 -4.51 8.11
CA SER A 134 18.75 -5.13 8.41
C SER A 134 18.69 -6.14 9.54
N TRP A 135 17.89 -5.87 10.58
CA TRP A 135 17.88 -6.70 11.79
C TRP A 135 16.81 -7.79 11.75
N LEU A 136 15.65 -7.58 11.10
CA LEU A 136 14.63 -8.64 10.96
C LEU A 136 14.81 -9.52 9.72
N LEU A 137 15.33 -8.99 8.61
CA LEU A 137 15.24 -9.69 7.31
C LEU A 137 16.61 -10.16 6.79
N ASP A 138 17.70 -9.90 7.52
CA ASP A 138 19.07 -10.32 7.21
C ASP A 138 19.46 -10.07 5.73
N LEU A 139 18.85 -9.04 5.13
CA LEU A 139 19.02 -8.70 3.72
C LEU A 139 20.33 -7.94 3.54
N PRO A 140 21.20 -8.33 2.58
CA PRO A 140 22.41 -7.58 2.28
C PRO A 140 22.01 -6.20 1.75
N LEU A 141 22.34 -5.17 2.52
CA LEU A 141 22.06 -3.78 2.18
C LEU A 141 23.12 -3.24 1.20
N PRO A 142 22.76 -2.47 0.16
CA PRO A 142 23.48 -1.26 -0.22
C PRO A 142 23.14 -0.08 0.70
#